data_AF-A0A850LCL8-F1
#
_entry.id   AF-A0A850LCL8-F1
#
_cell.length_a   1.000
_cell.length_b   1.000
_cell.length_c   1.000
_cell.angle_alpha   90.00
_cell.angle_beta   90.00
_cell.angle_gamma   90.00
#
_symmetry.space_group_name_H-M   'P 1'
#
loop_
_entity.id
_entity.type
_entity.pdbx_description
1 polymer ?
#
loop_
_entity_poly.entity_id
_entity_poly.type
_entity_poly.pdbx_seq_one_letter_code
_entity_poly.pdbx_strand_id
1 'polypeptide(L)'
;MEDQCIISHLAGIFSGVLATDFLRYAVGAGGVYLTVNLALAARLRARKIRAYEPPKGQIGREILASLRTVLIFALNGTLIVVGAEAGLVPIYREIATHGWAYLFFSTTVLIVAHDTWFYWSHRLLHYPPIFRRFHRLHHKSHNPTPFTSYSFDLGEAVVNAIYLPLILLVLPAHPVAILVFVTHMMLRNAIGHSGYEIFPANRRGKPLFDWITTVTHHDLHHAHAGYNLGLYFTWWDRLMGTEHPDYHEAFQKVAKPASWPSVRAVILAFAIFTGIAVSDARAERLSGAYASPGFGVIVRFEPCNANPGLTCGRMIWAWDAAEVPHAQSGDVIVIDLHGDGNVWSGRLKNPENGRMYRGSVVQRSPDTIVLRGCAGPFCTSQIWHSVRALRRALESAE
;
A
#
# COMPACT_ATOMS: atom_id res chain seq x y z
N MET A 1 -22.04 -2.89 -26.21
CA MET A 1 -21.32 -4.02 -25.56
C MET A 1 -19.95 -3.57 -25.06
N GLU A 2 -19.20 -2.80 -25.85
CA GLU A 2 -17.88 -2.24 -25.47
C GLU A 2 -17.95 -1.25 -24.29
N ASP A 3 -18.89 -0.28 -24.31
CA ASP A 3 -19.08 0.67 -23.20
C ASP A 3 -19.41 -0.01 -21.86
N GLN A 4 -20.18 -1.09 -21.92
CA GLN A 4 -20.58 -1.84 -20.72
C GLN A 4 -19.42 -2.66 -20.14
N CYS A 5 -18.45 -3.04 -20.96
CA CYS A 5 -17.20 -3.66 -20.54
C CYS A 5 -16.26 -2.64 -19.86
N ILE A 6 -16.19 -1.42 -20.39
CA ILE A 6 -15.37 -0.34 -19.81
C ILE A 6 -15.93 0.08 -18.45
N ILE A 7 -17.25 0.28 -18.35
CA ILE A 7 -17.90 0.68 -17.10
C ILE A 7 -17.71 -0.41 -16.03
N SER A 8 -17.86 -1.69 -16.37
CA SER A 8 -17.67 -2.77 -15.40
C SER A 8 -16.22 -2.92 -14.95
N HIS A 9 -15.24 -2.73 -15.85
CA HIS A 9 -13.81 -2.71 -15.52
C HIS A 9 -13.47 -1.57 -14.54
N LEU A 10 -13.89 -0.34 -14.86
CA LEU A 10 -13.66 0.82 -14.00
C LEU A 10 -14.35 0.68 -12.63
N ALA A 11 -15.57 0.15 -12.61
CA ALA A 11 -16.28 -0.13 -11.37
C ALA A 11 -15.55 -1.19 -10.52
N GLY A 12 -14.98 -2.21 -11.16
CA GLY A 12 -14.15 -3.23 -10.50
C GLY A 12 -12.90 -2.64 -9.86
N ILE A 13 -12.15 -1.82 -10.61
CA ILE A 13 -10.97 -1.10 -10.08
C ILE A 13 -11.37 -0.23 -8.89
N PHE A 14 -12.38 0.63 -9.05
CA PHE A 14 -12.82 1.53 -8.00
C PHE A 14 -13.25 0.78 -6.74
N SER A 15 -14.00 -0.32 -6.88
CA SER A 15 -14.44 -1.12 -5.75
C SER A 15 -13.26 -1.75 -5.00
N GLY A 16 -12.26 -2.27 -5.72
CA GLY A 16 -11.05 -2.84 -5.11
C GLY A 16 -10.18 -1.79 -4.41
N VAL A 17 -10.00 -0.62 -5.03
CA VAL A 17 -9.27 0.51 -4.43
C VAL A 17 -10.01 1.02 -3.20
N LEU A 18 -11.33 1.20 -3.28
CA LEU A 18 -12.15 1.66 -2.17
C LEU A 18 -12.07 0.71 -0.97
N ALA A 19 -12.17 -0.60 -1.21
CA ALA A 19 -12.03 -1.60 -0.16
C ALA A 19 -10.65 -1.52 0.52
N THR A 20 -9.59 -1.35 -0.28
CA THR A 20 -8.21 -1.21 0.21
C THR A 20 -8.02 0.07 1.04
N ASP A 21 -8.52 1.20 0.55
CA ASP A 21 -8.42 2.49 1.25
C ASP A 21 -9.22 2.52 2.54
N PHE A 22 -10.43 1.93 2.54
CA PHE A 22 -11.24 1.75 3.74
C PHE A 22 -10.53 0.86 4.76
N LEU A 23 -9.99 -0.29 4.33
CA LEU A 23 -9.25 -1.20 5.20
C LEU A 23 -8.03 -0.50 5.80
N ARG A 24 -7.25 0.23 4.99
CA ARG A 24 -6.10 0.99 5.46
C ARG A 24 -6.50 2.07 6.47
N TYR A 25 -7.62 2.76 6.26
CA TYR A 25 -8.13 3.73 7.22
C TYR A 25 -8.58 3.07 8.53
N ALA A 26 -9.34 1.98 8.45
CA ALA A 26 -9.80 1.23 9.61
C ALA A 26 -8.63 0.67 10.43
N VAL A 27 -7.62 0.09 9.77
CA VAL A 27 -6.42 -0.44 10.42
C VAL A 27 -5.51 0.68 10.94
N GLY A 28 -5.31 1.74 10.16
CA GLY A 28 -4.46 2.86 10.54
C GLY A 28 -5.03 3.68 11.70
N ALA A 29 -6.14 4.39 11.45
CA ALA A 29 -6.77 5.24 12.45
C ALA A 29 -7.38 4.41 13.60
N GLY A 30 -8.14 3.35 13.26
CA GLY A 30 -8.75 2.48 14.25
C GLY A 30 -7.71 1.69 15.06
N GLY A 31 -6.67 1.16 14.43
CA GLY A 31 -5.59 0.45 15.13
C GLY A 31 -4.81 1.36 16.07
N VAL A 32 -4.48 2.59 15.68
CA VAL A 32 -3.85 3.57 16.57
C VAL A 32 -4.79 3.92 17.73
N TYR A 33 -6.09 4.14 17.48
CA TYR A 33 -7.06 4.41 18.55
C TYR A 33 -7.18 3.24 19.54
N LEU A 34 -7.36 2.02 19.05
CA LEU A 34 -7.45 0.83 19.90
C LEU A 34 -6.16 0.64 20.73
N THR A 35 -5.00 0.90 20.13
CA THR A 35 -3.71 0.68 20.80
C THR A 35 -3.39 1.79 21.79
N VAL A 36 -3.38 3.05 21.34
CA VAL A 36 -2.92 4.20 22.13
C VAL A 36 -4.03 4.70 23.06
N ASN A 37 -5.23 4.91 22.52
CA ASN A 37 -6.33 5.56 23.22
C ASN A 37 -7.18 4.59 24.06
N LEU A 38 -7.07 3.27 23.86
CA LEU A 38 -7.71 2.27 24.72
C LEU A 38 -6.70 1.39 25.46
N ALA A 39 -5.94 0.55 24.77
CA ALA A 39 -5.11 -0.48 25.41
C ALA A 39 -3.95 0.10 26.25
N LEU A 40 -3.37 1.22 25.81
CA LEU A 40 -2.24 1.87 26.50
C LEU A 40 -2.65 3.12 27.28
N ALA A 41 -3.89 3.60 27.19
CA ALA A 41 -4.32 4.87 27.76
C ALA A 41 -4.04 5.00 29.26
N ALA A 42 -4.27 3.93 30.04
CA ALA A 42 -3.98 3.92 31.48
C ALA A 42 -2.46 4.07 31.75
N ARG A 43 -1.61 3.40 30.97
CA ARG A 43 -0.14 3.49 31.08
C ARG A 43 0.40 4.83 30.58
N LEU A 44 -0.28 5.42 29.60
CA LEU A 44 0.08 6.71 29.00
C LEU A 44 -0.63 7.90 29.66
N ARG A 45 -1.36 7.72 30.77
CA ARG A 45 -2.14 8.80 31.41
C ARG A 45 -1.31 10.05 31.72
N ALA A 46 -0.06 9.87 32.16
CA ALA A 46 0.86 10.98 32.43
C ALA A 46 1.44 11.64 31.18
N ARG A 47 1.22 11.05 29.99
CA ARG A 47 1.65 11.54 28.68
C ARG A 47 0.48 12.11 27.86
N LYS A 48 -0.71 12.23 28.46
CA LYS A 48 -1.87 12.82 27.79
C LYS A 48 -1.65 14.32 27.64
N ILE A 49 -1.78 14.84 26.42
CA ILE A 49 -1.47 16.24 26.12
C ILE A 49 -2.57 17.17 26.65
N ARG A 50 -3.84 16.79 26.45
CA ARG A 50 -5.01 17.54 26.90
C ARG A 50 -5.72 16.81 28.02
N ALA A 51 -6.06 17.53 29.10
CA ALA A 51 -6.68 16.94 30.28
C ALA A 51 -8.14 16.52 30.05
N TYR A 52 -8.88 17.25 29.21
CA TYR A 52 -10.27 16.97 28.90
C TYR A 52 -10.41 15.93 27.77
N GLU A 53 -11.59 15.31 27.66
CA GLU A 53 -11.92 14.39 26.58
C GLU A 53 -12.50 15.12 25.36
N PRO A 54 -12.45 14.53 24.16
CA PRO A 54 -13.12 15.07 22.99
C PRO A 54 -14.62 15.34 23.28
N PRO A 55 -15.16 16.50 22.89
CA PRO A 55 -16.57 16.82 23.04
C PRO A 55 -17.50 15.75 22.46
N LYS A 56 -18.68 15.60 23.05
CA LYS A 56 -19.71 14.67 22.56
C LYS A 56 -19.99 14.92 21.07
N GLY A 57 -19.97 13.85 20.27
CA GLY A 57 -20.23 13.88 18.83
C GLY A 57 -19.04 14.27 17.94
N GLN A 58 -17.89 14.67 18.51
CA GLN A 58 -16.70 14.99 17.71
C GLN A 58 -16.19 13.76 16.93
N ILE A 59 -16.02 12.61 17.60
CA ILE A 59 -15.52 11.38 16.94
C ILE A 59 -16.45 10.93 15.80
N GLY A 60 -17.77 11.02 16.00
CA GLY A 60 -18.74 10.69 14.94
C GLY A 60 -18.60 11.59 13.70
N ARG A 61 -18.39 12.90 13.91
CA ARG A 61 -18.10 13.86 12.83
C ARG A 61 -16.78 13.52 12.13
N GLU A 62 -15.74 13.20 12.90
CA GLU A 62 -14.43 12.83 12.37
C GLU A 62 -14.54 11.62 11.46
N ILE A 63 -15.17 10.55 11.94
CA ILE A 63 -15.37 9.31 11.17
C ILE A 63 -16.16 9.60 9.88
N LEU A 64 -17.28 10.32 9.98
CA LEU A 64 -18.12 10.61 8.80
C LEU A 64 -17.37 11.43 7.74
N ALA A 65 -16.61 12.44 8.16
CA ALA A 65 -15.77 13.23 7.26
C ALA A 65 -14.63 12.37 6.65
N SER A 66 -14.02 11.50 7.44
CA SER A 66 -12.98 10.58 6.96
C SER A 66 -13.50 9.57 5.94
N LEU A 67 -14.71 9.04 6.10
CA LEU A 67 -15.34 8.16 5.10
C LEU A 67 -15.54 8.88 3.75
N ARG A 68 -15.89 10.17 3.78
CA ARG A 68 -15.96 10.99 2.57
C ARG A 68 -14.58 11.17 1.93
N THR A 69 -13.54 11.42 2.73
CA THR A 69 -12.16 11.51 2.25
C THR A 69 -11.68 10.19 1.62
N VAL A 70 -12.04 9.05 2.21
CA VAL A 70 -11.74 7.72 1.67
C VAL A 70 -12.33 7.55 0.26
N LEU A 71 -13.53 8.06 -0.02
CA LEU A 71 -14.11 8.03 -1.38
C LEU A 71 -13.28 8.85 -2.38
N ILE A 72 -12.79 10.03 -1.97
CA ILE A 72 -11.94 10.89 -2.82
C ILE A 72 -10.60 10.21 -3.09
N PHE A 73 -10.00 9.61 -2.06
CA PHE A 73 -8.74 8.88 -2.19
C PHE A 73 -8.91 7.66 -3.09
N ALA A 74 -10.06 6.98 -3.00
CA ALA A 74 -10.36 5.84 -3.86
C ALA A 74 -10.51 6.27 -5.33
N LEU A 75 -11.17 7.40 -5.63
CA LEU A 75 -11.23 7.95 -6.99
C LEU A 75 -9.81 8.26 -7.53
N ASN A 76 -8.97 8.85 -6.69
CA ASN A 76 -7.59 9.15 -7.05
C ASN A 76 -6.75 7.87 -7.23
N GLY A 77 -6.94 6.85 -6.40
CA GLY A 77 -6.30 5.55 -6.55
C GLY A 77 -6.73 4.84 -7.84
N THR A 78 -8.00 4.93 -8.22
CA THR A 78 -8.50 4.45 -9.52
C THR A 78 -7.78 5.15 -10.67
N LEU A 79 -7.59 6.48 -10.58
CA LEU A 79 -6.85 7.24 -11.59
C LEU A 79 -5.39 6.75 -11.73
N ILE A 80 -4.72 6.43 -10.61
CA ILE A 80 -3.37 5.86 -10.63
C ILE A 80 -3.37 4.49 -11.33
N VAL A 81 -4.31 3.61 -10.99
CA VAL A 81 -4.39 2.26 -11.58
C VAL A 81 -4.65 2.34 -13.09
N VAL A 82 -5.65 3.13 -13.51
CA VAL A 82 -5.97 3.34 -14.92
C VAL A 82 -4.80 3.99 -15.66
N GLY A 83 -4.15 4.99 -15.04
CA GLY A 83 -2.95 5.62 -15.59
C GLY A 83 -1.78 4.64 -15.75
N ALA A 84 -1.63 3.68 -14.84
CA ALA A 84 -0.62 2.63 -14.95
C ALA A 84 -0.97 1.60 -16.05
N GLU A 85 -2.24 1.22 -16.18
CA GLU A 85 -2.70 0.35 -17.28
C GLU A 85 -2.52 1.01 -18.66
N ALA A 86 -2.72 2.32 -18.74
CA ALA A 86 -2.48 3.13 -19.93
C ALA A 86 -1.00 3.43 -20.20
N GLY A 87 -0.08 3.00 -19.31
CA GLY A 87 1.36 3.28 -19.44
C GLY A 87 1.78 4.73 -19.15
N LEU A 88 0.87 5.57 -18.65
CA LEU A 88 1.13 6.96 -18.26
C LEU A 88 1.83 7.06 -16.89
N VAL A 89 1.53 6.12 -15.99
CA VAL A 89 2.10 6.07 -14.64
C VAL A 89 3.10 4.91 -14.57
N PRO A 90 4.42 5.16 -14.54
CA PRO A 90 5.45 4.12 -14.56
C PRO A 90 5.51 3.32 -13.24
N ILE A 91 4.71 2.26 -13.14
CA ILE A 91 4.78 1.29 -12.04
C ILE A 91 5.46 0.02 -12.53
N TYR A 92 6.71 -0.20 -12.10
CA TYR A 92 7.45 -1.41 -12.44
C TYR A 92 7.17 -2.52 -11.41
N ARG A 93 7.08 -3.77 -11.88
CA ARG A 93 6.65 -4.92 -11.05
C ARG A 93 7.79 -5.77 -10.50
N GLU A 94 8.94 -5.74 -11.16
CA GLU A 94 10.11 -6.53 -10.76
C GLU A 94 11.15 -5.62 -10.14
N ILE A 95 11.58 -5.92 -8.90
CA ILE A 95 12.64 -5.15 -8.24
C ILE A 95 13.91 -5.16 -9.10
N ALA A 96 14.19 -6.27 -9.80
CA ALA A 96 15.34 -6.42 -10.69
C ALA A 96 15.40 -5.38 -11.83
N THR A 97 14.28 -4.76 -12.23
CA THR A 97 14.26 -3.75 -13.31
C THR A 97 15.13 -2.54 -12.98
N HIS A 98 15.15 -2.11 -11.72
CA HIS A 98 15.95 -0.96 -11.26
C HIS A 98 16.89 -1.30 -10.08
N GLY A 99 16.75 -2.49 -9.50
CA GLY A 99 17.52 -2.96 -8.36
C GLY A 99 17.02 -2.48 -6.99
N TRP A 100 17.52 -3.13 -5.94
CA TRP A 100 17.20 -2.79 -4.55
C TRP A 100 17.62 -1.37 -4.16
N ALA A 101 18.77 -0.89 -4.66
CA ALA A 101 19.23 0.48 -4.38
C ALA A 101 18.21 1.53 -4.84
N TYR A 102 17.65 1.34 -6.04
CA TYR A 102 16.61 2.24 -6.56
C TYR A 102 15.29 2.09 -5.80
N LEU A 103 14.92 0.89 -5.32
CA LEU A 103 13.75 0.73 -4.46
C LEU A 103 13.88 1.57 -3.17
N PHE A 104 15.03 1.51 -2.50
CA PHE A 104 15.28 2.32 -1.30
C PHE A 104 15.30 3.82 -1.60
N PHE A 105 15.96 4.20 -2.70
CA PHE A 105 16.01 5.58 -3.16
C PHE A 105 14.61 6.13 -3.45
N SER A 106 13.84 5.47 -4.32
CA SER A 106 12.48 5.90 -4.70
C SER A 106 11.54 5.94 -3.50
N THR A 107 11.62 4.97 -2.58
CA THR A 107 10.83 4.99 -1.33
C THR A 107 11.18 6.22 -0.46
N THR A 108 12.47 6.53 -0.32
CA THR A 108 12.93 7.70 0.46
C THR A 108 12.47 9.00 -0.19
N VAL A 109 12.60 9.12 -1.51
CA VAL A 109 12.14 10.28 -2.27
C VAL A 109 10.63 10.45 -2.12
N LEU A 110 9.83 9.37 -2.24
CA LEU A 110 8.38 9.43 -2.03
C LEU A 110 8.00 10.01 -0.66
N ILE A 111 8.71 9.64 0.41
CA ILE A 111 8.42 10.11 1.77
C ILE A 111 8.86 11.57 1.95
N VAL A 112 10.09 11.92 1.56
CA VAL A 112 10.64 13.27 1.77
C VAL A 112 9.96 14.30 0.87
N ALA A 113 9.68 13.96 -0.39
CA ALA A 113 8.94 14.84 -1.28
C ALA A 113 7.49 15.02 -0.83
N HIS A 114 6.88 14.02 -0.18
CA HIS A 114 5.55 14.17 0.39
C HIS A 114 5.53 15.11 1.58
N ASP A 115 6.49 15.02 2.49
CA ASP A 115 6.61 15.96 3.60
C ASP A 115 6.77 17.41 3.10
N THR A 116 7.54 17.57 2.02
CA THR A 116 7.72 18.86 1.34
C THR A 116 6.40 19.36 0.74
N TRP A 117 5.71 18.52 -0.04
CA TRP A 117 4.39 18.84 -0.60
C TRP A 117 3.40 19.22 0.50
N PHE A 118 3.33 18.42 1.56
CA PHE A 118 2.44 18.65 2.69
C PHE A 118 2.76 19.98 3.37
N TYR A 119 4.01 20.26 3.73
CA TYR A 119 4.37 21.51 4.40
C TYR A 119 3.88 22.74 3.62
N TRP A 120 4.18 22.81 2.32
CA TRP A 120 3.83 23.98 1.51
C TRP A 120 2.32 24.10 1.24
N SER A 121 1.67 22.98 0.93
CA SER A 121 0.21 22.96 0.76
C SER A 121 -0.52 23.28 2.06
N HIS A 122 -0.05 22.76 3.19
CA HIS A 122 -0.60 23.02 4.51
C HIS A 122 -0.41 24.49 4.91
N ARG A 123 0.77 25.05 4.67
CA ARG A 123 1.01 26.50 4.86
C ARG A 123 0.04 27.36 4.04
N LEU A 124 -0.24 26.97 2.80
CA LEU A 124 -1.23 27.64 1.96
C LEU A 124 -2.66 27.48 2.53
N LEU A 125 -3.00 26.29 3.02
CA LEU A 125 -4.29 26.01 3.68
C LEU A 125 -4.52 26.88 4.91
N HIS A 126 -3.46 27.33 5.60
CA HIS A 126 -3.54 28.28 6.72
C HIS A 126 -3.66 29.75 6.32
N TYR A 127 -3.65 30.07 5.01
CA TYR A 127 -3.98 31.43 4.57
C TYR A 127 -5.48 31.72 4.85
N PRO A 128 -5.84 32.82 5.54
CA PRO A 128 -7.18 33.00 6.13
C PRO A 128 -8.41 32.74 5.22
N PRO A 129 -8.46 33.17 3.95
CA PRO A 129 -9.59 32.84 3.08
C PRO A 129 -9.63 31.37 2.67
N ILE A 130 -8.47 30.73 2.50
CA ILE A 130 -8.36 29.31 2.15
C ILE A 130 -8.73 28.45 3.36
N PHE A 131 -8.21 28.79 4.54
CA PHE A 131 -8.49 28.10 5.81
C PHE A 131 -9.98 27.90 6.05
N ARG A 132 -10.75 28.99 5.93
CA ARG A 132 -12.20 28.98 6.18
C ARG A 132 -12.97 28.00 5.30
N ARG A 133 -12.47 27.72 4.09
CA ARG A 133 -13.16 26.89 3.09
C ARG A 133 -12.60 25.47 3.00
N PHE A 134 -11.31 25.30 3.27
CA PHE A 134 -10.59 24.08 2.94
C PHE A 134 -9.86 23.43 4.11
N HIS A 135 -9.80 24.03 5.29
CA HIS A 135 -9.07 23.42 6.42
C HIS A 135 -9.78 23.56 7.78
N ARG A 136 -10.86 24.35 7.83
CA ARG A 136 -11.63 24.60 9.05
C ARG A 136 -12.25 23.31 9.61
N LEU A 137 -12.68 22.38 8.77
CA LEU A 137 -13.28 21.13 9.26
C LEU A 137 -12.27 20.30 10.05
N HIS A 138 -11.03 20.22 9.55
CA HIS A 138 -9.93 19.54 10.22
C HIS A 138 -9.64 20.15 11.58
N HIS A 139 -9.51 21.49 11.63
CA HIS A 139 -9.26 22.24 12.88
C HIS A 139 -10.46 22.33 13.82
N LYS A 140 -11.67 21.89 13.40
CA LYS A 140 -12.83 21.82 14.29
C LYS A 140 -12.63 20.78 15.41
N SER A 141 -11.66 19.89 15.24
CA SER A 141 -11.26 18.87 16.20
C SER A 141 -10.16 19.38 17.14
N HIS A 142 -10.52 20.31 18.02
CA HIS A 142 -9.60 20.93 18.99
C HIS A 142 -8.93 19.95 19.97
N ASN A 143 -9.49 18.76 20.17
CA ASN A 143 -8.84 17.68 20.90
C ASN A 143 -8.83 16.46 19.96
N PRO A 144 -7.90 16.42 19.01
CA PRO A 144 -7.97 15.49 17.90
C PRO A 144 -7.87 14.04 18.38
N THR A 145 -8.44 13.14 17.58
CA THR A 145 -8.30 11.69 17.77
C THR A 145 -7.66 11.10 16.51
N PRO A 146 -7.16 9.86 16.53
CA PRO A 146 -6.63 9.20 15.33
C PRO A 146 -7.60 9.25 14.12
N PHE A 147 -8.91 9.37 14.35
CA PHE A 147 -9.91 9.53 13.28
C PHE A 147 -9.91 10.92 12.62
N THR A 148 -9.36 11.96 13.27
CA THR A 148 -9.16 13.30 12.71
C THR A 148 -8.21 13.28 11.52
N SER A 149 -7.33 12.28 11.43
CA SER A 149 -6.30 12.16 10.40
C SER A 149 -6.81 12.28 8.97
N TYR A 150 -8.04 11.85 8.69
CA TYR A 150 -8.68 11.91 7.37
C TYR A 150 -9.90 12.86 7.37
N SER A 151 -10.15 13.56 8.47
CA SER A 151 -11.30 14.45 8.66
C SER A 151 -11.05 15.81 7.98
N PHE A 152 -10.93 15.77 6.66
CA PHE A 152 -10.58 16.92 5.82
C PHE A 152 -11.79 17.55 5.15
N ASP A 153 -11.69 18.83 4.83
CA ASP A 153 -12.57 19.43 3.83
C ASP A 153 -12.30 18.83 2.44
N LEU A 154 -13.27 18.93 1.52
CA LEU A 154 -13.18 18.32 0.19
C LEU A 154 -11.92 18.75 -0.58
N GLY A 155 -11.61 20.06 -0.58
CA GLY A 155 -10.45 20.57 -1.30
C GLY A 155 -9.12 20.13 -0.67
N GLU A 156 -9.05 20.06 0.65
CA GLU A 156 -7.87 19.53 1.35
C GLU A 156 -7.68 18.04 1.06
N ALA A 157 -8.75 17.24 1.03
CA ALA A 157 -8.66 15.85 0.62
C ALA A 157 -8.10 15.71 -0.80
N VAL A 158 -8.56 16.51 -1.76
CA VAL A 158 -8.03 16.49 -3.14
C VAL A 158 -6.56 16.90 -3.18
N VAL A 159 -6.17 17.97 -2.48
CA VAL A 159 -4.78 18.46 -2.43
C VAL A 159 -3.83 17.41 -1.82
N ASN A 160 -4.27 16.69 -0.79
CA ASN A 160 -3.47 15.60 -0.22
C ASN A 160 -3.42 14.38 -1.15
N ALA A 161 -4.53 14.02 -1.80
CA ALA A 161 -4.60 12.84 -2.68
C ALA A 161 -3.75 12.99 -3.95
N ILE A 162 -3.73 14.18 -4.56
CA ILE A 162 -3.12 14.41 -5.87
C ILE A 162 -1.58 14.33 -5.86
N TYR A 163 -0.94 14.38 -4.68
CA TYR A 163 0.50 14.22 -4.57
C TYR A 163 0.99 12.92 -5.24
N LEU A 164 0.37 11.79 -4.89
CA LEU A 164 0.85 10.47 -5.32
C LEU A 164 0.81 10.28 -6.85
N PRO A 165 -0.29 10.58 -7.58
CA PRO A 165 -0.23 10.50 -9.04
C PRO A 165 0.80 11.46 -9.64
N LEU A 166 0.94 12.69 -9.14
CA LEU A 166 1.89 13.66 -9.67
C LEU A 166 3.34 13.20 -9.54
N ILE A 167 3.75 12.70 -8.36
CA ILE A 167 5.12 12.22 -8.17
C ILE A 167 5.38 10.97 -9.00
N LEU A 168 4.39 10.08 -9.16
CA LEU A 168 4.56 8.85 -9.94
C LEU A 168 4.72 9.10 -11.45
N LEU A 169 4.27 10.24 -11.98
CA LEU A 169 4.52 10.61 -13.38
C LEU A 169 6.02 10.79 -13.68
N VAL A 170 6.81 11.18 -12.68
CA VAL A 170 8.24 11.51 -12.84
C VAL A 170 9.16 10.55 -12.09
N LEU A 171 8.63 9.79 -11.14
CA LEU A 171 9.38 8.83 -10.33
C LEU A 171 8.79 7.43 -10.51
N PRO A 172 9.37 6.60 -11.40
CA PRO A 172 9.00 5.19 -11.49
C PRO A 172 9.10 4.53 -10.13
N ALA A 173 8.04 3.84 -9.70
CA ALA A 173 7.98 3.27 -8.36
C ALA A 173 7.50 1.82 -8.37
N HIS A 174 8.05 1.03 -7.45
CA HIS A 174 7.60 -0.33 -7.19
C HIS A 174 6.34 -0.31 -6.30
N PRO A 175 5.40 -1.26 -6.44
CA PRO A 175 4.27 -1.40 -5.53
C PRO A 175 4.66 -1.46 -4.04
N VAL A 176 5.80 -2.06 -3.71
CA VAL A 176 6.33 -2.10 -2.33
C VAL A 176 6.72 -0.70 -1.83
N ALA A 177 7.36 0.13 -2.67
CA ALA A 177 7.71 1.51 -2.31
C ALA A 177 6.44 2.33 -2.03
N ILE A 178 5.43 2.18 -2.90
CA ILE A 178 4.12 2.83 -2.74
C ILE A 178 3.44 2.35 -1.45
N LEU A 179 3.43 1.03 -1.18
CA LEU A 179 2.84 0.45 0.03
C LEU A 179 3.52 0.98 1.31
N VAL A 180 4.85 1.00 1.35
CA VAL A 180 5.62 1.55 2.47
C VAL A 180 5.29 3.02 2.66
N PHE A 181 5.27 3.80 1.58
CA PHE A 181 4.92 5.22 1.61
C PHE A 181 3.51 5.47 2.18
N VAL A 182 2.48 4.84 1.62
CA VAL A 182 1.09 5.08 2.06
C VAL A 182 0.84 4.59 3.49
N THR A 183 1.54 3.53 3.91
CA THR A 183 1.50 3.01 5.28
C THR A 183 2.17 3.98 6.24
N HIS A 184 3.37 4.45 5.90
CA HIS A 184 4.09 5.48 6.65
C HIS A 184 3.23 6.74 6.80
N MET A 185 2.66 7.24 5.71
CA MET A 185 1.77 8.40 5.70
C MET A 185 0.58 8.22 6.64
N MET A 186 -0.17 7.12 6.51
CA MET A 186 -1.35 6.84 7.34
C MET A 186 -0.98 6.77 8.83
N LEU A 187 0.07 6.01 9.17
CA LEU A 187 0.48 5.84 10.56
C LEU A 187 0.96 7.14 11.19
N ARG A 188 1.82 7.89 10.48
CA ARG A 188 2.34 9.16 10.98
C ARG A 188 1.23 10.16 11.24
N ASN A 189 0.27 10.24 10.34
CA ASN A 189 -0.89 11.10 10.47
C ASN A 189 -1.78 10.67 11.66
N ALA A 190 -2.10 9.36 11.77
CA ALA A 190 -2.87 8.80 12.89
C ALA A 190 -2.21 8.99 14.26
N ILE A 191 -0.91 8.76 14.35
CA ILE A 191 -0.13 8.97 15.57
C ILE A 191 -0.13 10.43 15.98
N GLY A 192 0.06 11.35 15.03
CA GLY A 192 0.05 12.80 15.28
C GLY A 192 -1.25 13.30 15.91
N HIS A 193 -2.36 12.63 15.65
CA HIS A 193 -3.68 12.96 16.22
C HIS A 193 -4.09 12.09 17.41
N SER A 194 -3.19 11.29 17.98
CA SER A 194 -3.55 10.34 19.05
C SER A 194 -3.85 11.02 20.40
N GLY A 195 -3.37 12.24 20.63
CA GLY A 195 -3.56 12.98 21.89
C GLY A 195 -2.67 12.53 23.05
N TYR A 196 -1.79 11.54 22.83
CA TYR A 196 -0.82 11.05 23.81
C TYR A 196 0.60 11.15 23.27
N GLU A 197 1.52 11.74 24.04
CA GLU A 197 2.92 11.86 23.64
C GLU A 197 3.66 10.52 23.79
N ILE A 198 3.74 9.79 22.68
CA ILE A 198 4.40 8.48 22.61
C ILE A 198 5.88 8.56 22.23
N PHE A 199 6.38 9.72 21.81
CA PHE A 199 7.80 9.88 21.50
C PHE A 199 8.62 10.01 22.79
N PRO A 200 9.80 9.36 22.85
CA PRO A 200 10.64 9.43 24.02
C PRO A 200 11.40 10.76 24.10
N ALA A 201 11.61 11.23 25.33
CA ALA A 201 12.57 12.29 25.59
C ALA A 201 14.00 11.74 25.74
N ASN A 202 15.00 12.57 25.41
CA ASN A 202 16.38 12.36 25.79
C ASN A 202 16.64 12.82 27.24
N ARG A 203 17.88 12.68 27.73
CA ARG A 203 18.25 13.05 29.12
C ARG A 203 18.06 14.54 29.45
N ARG A 204 17.95 15.41 28.44
CA ARG A 204 17.74 16.86 28.59
C ARG A 204 16.26 17.23 28.42
N GLY A 205 15.35 16.25 28.38
CA GLY A 205 13.91 16.47 28.20
C GLY A 205 13.49 16.81 26.77
N LYS A 206 14.41 16.98 25.81
CA LYS A 206 14.07 17.20 24.39
C LYS A 206 13.65 15.91 23.69
N PRO A 207 12.95 15.94 22.55
CA PRO A 207 12.67 14.74 21.78
C PRO A 207 13.96 13.97 21.44
N LEU A 208 13.91 12.64 21.50
CA LEU A 208 15.07 11.79 21.15
C LEU A 208 15.46 11.98 19.68
N PHE A 209 14.46 12.12 18.82
CA PHE A 209 14.61 12.42 17.39
C PHE A 209 13.97 13.78 17.12
N ASP A 210 14.67 14.83 17.51
CA ASP A 210 14.19 16.23 17.45
C ASP A 210 13.93 16.74 16.02
N TRP A 211 14.35 15.99 15.01
CA TRP A 211 14.08 16.28 13.59
C TRP A 211 12.76 15.68 13.08
N ILE A 212 12.09 14.86 13.90
CA ILE A 212 10.81 14.21 13.59
C ILE A 212 9.69 14.92 14.35
N THR A 213 8.57 15.19 13.70
CA THR A 213 7.39 15.75 14.37
C THR A 213 6.89 14.79 15.46
N THR A 214 6.60 15.28 16.66
CA THR A 214 6.00 14.46 17.72
C THR A 214 4.50 14.70 17.82
N VAL A 215 3.80 13.93 18.66
CA VAL A 215 2.36 14.15 18.89
C VAL A 215 2.14 15.54 19.50
N THR A 216 3.01 15.98 20.40
CA THR A 216 2.95 17.35 20.97
C THR A 216 3.19 18.43 19.92
N HIS A 217 4.09 18.21 18.96
CA HIS A 217 4.33 19.16 17.87
C HIS A 217 3.04 19.41 17.07
N HIS A 218 2.35 18.33 16.69
CA HIS A 218 1.11 18.40 15.93
C HIS A 218 -0.12 18.84 16.77
N ASP A 219 -0.19 18.48 18.05
CA ASP A 219 -1.29 18.97 18.91
C ASP A 219 -1.21 20.51 19.11
N LEU A 220 0.01 21.05 19.24
CA LEU A 220 0.23 22.50 19.31
C LEU A 220 -0.22 23.21 18.03
N HIS A 221 -0.10 22.58 16.86
CA HIS A 221 -0.64 23.11 15.61
C HIS A 221 -2.17 23.29 15.67
N HIS A 222 -2.89 22.29 16.19
CA HIS A 222 -4.34 22.36 16.39
C HIS A 222 -4.75 23.39 17.47
N ALA A 223 -3.86 23.71 18.40
CA ALA A 223 -4.08 24.79 19.37
C ALA A 223 -3.80 26.20 18.80
N HIS A 224 -2.75 26.32 18.00
CA HIS A 224 -2.22 27.58 17.48
C HIS A 224 -1.99 27.47 15.97
N ALA A 225 -3.05 27.73 15.22
CA ALA A 225 -3.01 27.73 13.75
C ALA A 225 -1.89 28.67 13.25
N GLY A 226 -1.11 28.19 12.28
CA GLY A 226 0.03 28.90 11.70
C GLY A 226 1.42 28.46 12.17
N TYR A 227 1.51 27.63 13.21
CA TYR A 227 2.77 26.99 13.64
C TYR A 227 2.78 25.49 13.33
N ASN A 228 3.95 24.86 13.36
CA ASN A 228 4.14 23.41 13.31
C ASN A 228 3.44 22.75 12.11
N LEU A 229 3.76 23.20 10.90
CA LEU A 229 3.06 22.84 9.67
C LEU A 229 3.56 21.53 9.03
N GLY A 230 4.73 21.02 9.42
CA GLY A 230 5.31 19.78 8.92
C GLY A 230 4.55 18.53 9.37
N LEU A 231 4.57 17.46 8.56
CA LEU A 231 3.87 16.20 8.86
C LEU A 231 4.79 15.16 9.48
N TYR A 232 5.98 14.97 8.91
CA TYR A 232 6.97 13.97 9.33
C TYR A 232 8.18 14.60 9.97
N PHE A 233 8.69 15.69 9.38
CA PHE A 233 9.94 16.32 9.79
C PHE A 233 9.73 17.76 10.26
N THR A 234 10.55 18.19 11.22
CA THR A 234 10.55 19.57 11.74
C THR A 234 11.42 20.52 10.91
N TRP A 235 12.08 20.01 9.86
CA TRP A 235 13.05 20.75 9.06
C TRP A 235 12.45 21.99 8.41
N TRP A 236 11.29 21.85 7.78
CA TRP A 236 10.62 22.97 7.13
C TRP A 236 10.16 24.02 8.12
N ASP A 237 9.63 23.59 9.26
CA ASP A 237 9.22 24.50 10.33
C ASP A 237 10.41 25.31 10.88
N ARG A 238 11.56 24.67 11.07
CA ARG A 238 12.78 25.35 11.51
C ARG A 238 13.34 26.29 10.45
N LEU A 239 13.42 25.82 9.21
CA LEU A 239 13.96 26.60 8.09
C LEU A 239 13.13 27.87 7.84
N MET A 240 11.81 27.76 7.99
CA MET A 240 10.88 28.85 7.69
C MET A 240 10.44 29.64 8.93
N GLY A 241 10.95 29.28 10.11
CA GLY A 241 10.59 29.94 11.38
C GLY A 241 9.14 29.74 11.80
N THR A 242 8.53 28.60 11.45
CA THR A 242 7.16 28.23 11.82
C THR A 242 7.08 27.17 12.92
N GLU A 243 8.21 26.74 13.52
CA GLU A 243 8.19 25.92 14.74
C GLU A 243 7.73 26.76 15.93
N HIS A 244 6.74 26.27 16.68
CA HIS A 244 6.18 26.98 17.82
C HIS A 244 7.26 27.19 18.89
N PRO A 245 7.44 28.41 19.43
CA PRO A 245 8.52 28.72 20.36
C PRO A 245 8.49 27.85 21.63
N ASP A 246 7.29 27.53 22.12
CA ASP A 246 7.10 26.73 23.34
C ASP A 246 7.10 25.21 23.10
N TYR A 247 7.43 24.74 21.88
CA TYR A 247 7.35 23.31 21.54
C TYR A 247 8.13 22.42 22.52
N HIS A 248 9.40 22.73 22.77
CA HIS A 248 10.24 21.91 23.66
C HIS A 248 9.75 21.94 25.11
N GLU A 249 9.21 23.06 25.59
CA GLU A 249 8.64 23.16 26.93
C GLU A 249 7.35 22.33 27.04
N ALA A 250 6.45 22.45 26.06
CA ALA A 250 5.22 21.66 26.00
C ALA A 250 5.53 20.15 25.94
N PHE A 251 6.50 19.74 25.12
CA PHE A 251 6.94 18.36 25.03
C PHE A 251 7.50 17.86 26.36
N GLN A 252 8.34 18.64 27.03
CA GLN A 252 8.93 18.28 28.33
C GLN A 252 7.89 18.03 29.43
N LYS A 253 6.76 18.75 29.40
CA LYS A 253 5.67 18.58 30.39
C LYS A 253 5.03 17.20 30.33
N VAL A 254 4.98 16.58 29.15
CA VAL A 254 4.25 15.32 28.93
C VAL A 254 5.16 14.15 28.55
N ALA A 255 6.35 14.40 28.02
CA ALA A 255 7.28 13.36 27.61
C ALA A 255 8.15 12.89 28.76
N LYS A 256 8.30 11.56 28.90
CA LYS A 256 9.28 10.95 29.81
C LYS A 256 10.49 10.42 29.04
N PRO A 257 11.68 10.33 29.67
CA PRO A 257 12.85 9.75 29.05
C PRO A 257 12.60 8.35 28.50
N ALA A 258 13.28 7.98 27.42
CA ALA A 258 13.29 6.60 26.93
C ALA A 258 13.74 5.65 28.05
N SER A 259 12.89 4.71 28.45
CA SER A 259 13.34 3.52 29.18
C SER A 259 13.55 2.39 28.17
N TRP A 260 14.62 1.61 28.33
CA TRP A 260 14.94 0.47 27.47
C TRP A 260 13.77 -0.52 27.24
N PRO A 261 12.86 -0.77 28.21
CA PRO A 261 11.66 -1.57 27.98
C PRO A 261 10.67 -0.94 26.98
N SER A 262 10.53 0.38 26.96
CA SER A 262 9.60 1.09 26.06
C SER A 262 10.06 1.07 24.60
N VAL A 263 11.37 1.13 24.35
CA VAL A 263 11.93 1.02 23.00
C VAL A 263 11.70 -0.38 22.40
N ARG A 264 11.87 -1.44 23.21
CA ARG A 264 11.57 -2.82 22.80
C ARG A 264 10.08 -3.01 22.45
N ALA A 265 9.17 -2.43 23.22
CA ALA A 265 7.73 -2.52 22.95
C ALA A 265 7.33 -1.81 21.65
N VAL A 266 7.93 -0.65 21.35
CA VAL A 266 7.71 0.06 20.08
C VAL A 266 8.29 -0.71 18.91
N ILE A 267 9.50 -1.27 19.04
CA ILE A 267 10.11 -2.14 18.01
C ILE A 267 9.26 -3.38 17.79
N LEU A 268 8.74 -4.00 18.84
CA LEU A 268 7.89 -5.19 18.74
C LEU A 268 6.53 -4.86 18.13
N ALA A 269 5.91 -3.74 18.49
CA ALA A 269 4.66 -3.28 17.90
C ALA A 269 4.84 -2.89 16.43
N PHE A 270 5.97 -2.27 16.07
CA PHE A 270 6.34 -1.97 14.70
C PHE A 270 6.64 -3.24 13.91
N ALA A 271 7.32 -4.23 14.50
CA ALA A 271 7.60 -5.54 13.91
C ALA A 271 6.31 -6.37 13.72
N ILE A 272 5.36 -6.28 14.66
CA ILE A 272 4.03 -6.87 14.55
C ILE A 272 3.24 -6.14 13.45
N PHE A 273 3.34 -4.82 13.33
CA PHE A 273 2.65 -4.07 12.28
C PHE A 273 3.25 -4.31 10.87
N THR A 274 4.58 -4.39 10.75
CA THR A 274 5.25 -4.82 9.50
C THR A 274 5.04 -6.32 9.23
N GLY A 275 4.84 -7.13 10.27
CA GLY A 275 4.54 -8.55 10.18
C GLY A 275 3.08 -8.87 9.87
N ILE A 276 2.14 -7.96 10.15
CA ILE A 276 0.71 -8.12 9.84
C ILE A 276 0.39 -7.71 8.38
N ALA A 277 1.28 -6.97 7.71
CA ALA A 277 1.14 -6.64 6.28
C ALA A 277 2.06 -7.47 5.36
N VAL A 278 2.73 -8.47 5.91
CA VAL A 278 3.11 -9.65 5.14
C VAL A 278 2.21 -10.74 5.68
N SER A 279 0.98 -10.84 5.16
CA SER A 279 0.45 -12.19 5.03
C SER A 279 1.55 -12.94 4.33
N ASP A 280 2.13 -13.89 5.05
CA ASP A 280 2.90 -14.96 4.48
C ASP A 280 1.96 -15.50 3.40
N ALA A 281 2.10 -14.97 2.18
CA ALA A 281 1.63 -15.63 1.00
C ALA A 281 2.52 -16.87 1.01
N ARG A 282 2.11 -17.87 1.80
CA ARG A 282 2.50 -19.23 1.61
C ARG A 282 2.27 -19.41 0.13
N ALA A 283 3.35 -19.41 -0.64
CA ALA A 283 3.28 -19.57 -2.07
C ALA A 283 2.46 -20.83 -2.27
N GLU A 284 1.19 -20.66 -2.64
CA GLU A 284 0.34 -21.78 -2.95
C GLU A 284 0.98 -22.32 -4.21
N ARG A 285 1.74 -23.41 -4.07
CA ARG A 285 2.54 -23.94 -5.18
C ARG A 285 1.60 -24.15 -6.36
N LEU A 286 1.94 -23.52 -7.49
CA LEU A 286 1.17 -23.67 -8.72
C LEU A 286 0.95 -25.17 -8.99
N SER A 287 -0.30 -25.58 -8.93
CA SER A 287 -0.69 -26.98 -9.03
C SER A 287 -2.04 -27.13 -9.72
N GLY A 288 -2.28 -28.31 -10.28
CA GLY A 288 -3.50 -28.62 -11.02
C GLY A 288 -3.33 -28.54 -12.54
N ALA A 289 -4.40 -28.82 -13.27
CA ALA A 289 -4.41 -28.87 -14.73
C ALA A 289 -5.02 -27.60 -15.32
N TYR A 290 -4.36 -27.05 -16.34
CA TYR A 290 -4.77 -25.83 -17.04
C TYR A 290 -4.80 -26.08 -18.55
N ALA A 291 -5.83 -25.56 -19.21
CA ALA A 291 -6.00 -25.61 -20.64
C ALA A 291 -5.49 -24.31 -21.29
N SER A 292 -4.76 -24.45 -22.40
CA SER A 292 -4.38 -23.33 -23.24
C SER A 292 -5.60 -22.71 -23.94
N PRO A 293 -5.48 -21.48 -24.51
CA PRO A 293 -6.51 -20.92 -25.37
C PRO A 293 -6.95 -21.92 -26.45
N GLY A 294 -8.26 -21.98 -26.69
CA GLY A 294 -8.85 -22.89 -27.68
C GLY A 294 -8.75 -24.39 -27.34
N PHE A 295 -8.36 -24.74 -26.11
CA PHE A 295 -8.11 -26.13 -25.69
C PHE A 295 -7.00 -26.84 -26.45
N GLY A 296 -6.07 -26.13 -27.11
CA GLY A 296 -4.99 -26.76 -27.86
C GLY A 296 -4.20 -27.80 -27.07
N VAL A 297 -3.80 -27.48 -25.83
CA VAL A 297 -3.14 -28.41 -24.90
C VAL A 297 -3.65 -28.26 -23.47
N ILE A 298 -3.54 -29.33 -22.70
CA ILE A 298 -3.75 -29.32 -21.24
C ILE A 298 -2.45 -29.72 -20.56
N VAL A 299 -2.00 -28.87 -19.64
CA VAL A 299 -0.78 -29.06 -18.85
C VAL A 299 -1.12 -29.17 -17.38
N ARG A 300 -0.58 -30.19 -16.72
CA ARG A 300 -0.65 -30.37 -15.27
C ARG A 300 0.62 -29.82 -14.63
N PHE A 301 0.45 -28.88 -13.70
CA PHE A 301 1.53 -28.37 -12.87
C PHE A 301 1.69 -29.23 -11.61
N GLU A 302 2.91 -29.70 -11.38
CA GLU A 302 3.30 -30.60 -10.29
C GLU A 302 4.78 -30.37 -9.91
N PRO A 303 5.24 -30.84 -8.73
CA PRO A 303 6.66 -30.75 -8.39
C PRO A 303 7.54 -31.47 -9.41
N CYS A 304 8.69 -30.90 -9.76
CA CYS A 304 9.63 -31.53 -10.68
C CYS A 304 10.24 -32.80 -10.05
N ASN A 305 10.30 -33.91 -10.80
CA ASN A 305 10.83 -35.19 -10.32
C ASN A 305 12.29 -35.09 -9.81
N ALA A 306 13.14 -34.32 -10.49
CA ALA A 306 14.55 -34.16 -10.14
C ALA A 306 14.79 -33.14 -9.01
N ASN A 307 13.87 -32.20 -8.80
CA ASN A 307 13.95 -31.20 -7.75
C ASN A 307 12.55 -30.84 -7.24
N PRO A 308 12.08 -31.48 -6.16
CA PRO A 308 10.76 -31.24 -5.59
C PRO A 308 10.51 -29.81 -5.09
N GLY A 309 11.55 -28.97 -5.03
CA GLY A 309 11.46 -27.54 -4.72
C GLY A 309 11.03 -26.67 -5.91
N LEU A 310 11.01 -27.21 -7.13
CA LEU A 310 10.60 -26.51 -8.36
C LEU A 310 9.26 -27.06 -8.88
N THR A 311 8.54 -26.23 -9.63
CA THR A 311 7.31 -26.65 -10.32
C THR A 311 7.61 -26.97 -11.78
N CYS A 312 7.04 -28.06 -12.28
CA CYS A 312 7.11 -28.48 -13.68
C CYS A 312 5.68 -28.62 -14.23
N GLY A 313 5.52 -28.38 -15.53
CA GLY A 313 4.28 -28.57 -16.25
C GLY A 313 4.39 -29.72 -17.24
N ARG A 314 3.65 -30.79 -16.98
CA ARG A 314 3.56 -31.96 -17.83
C ARG A 314 2.35 -31.86 -18.76
N MET A 315 2.56 -32.00 -20.05
CA MET A 315 1.46 -32.10 -21.00
C MET A 315 0.73 -33.42 -20.76
N ILE A 316 -0.57 -33.36 -20.48
CA ILE A 316 -1.39 -34.57 -20.25
C ILE A 316 -2.35 -34.84 -21.41
N TRP A 317 -2.61 -33.83 -22.23
CA TRP A 317 -3.52 -33.94 -23.36
C TRP A 317 -3.26 -32.83 -24.39
N ALA A 318 -3.57 -33.11 -25.65
CA ALA A 318 -3.56 -32.16 -26.76
C ALA A 318 -4.79 -32.43 -27.65
N TRP A 319 -5.37 -31.37 -28.22
CA TRP A 319 -6.56 -31.45 -29.07
C TRP A 319 -6.28 -32.23 -30.36
N ASP A 320 -5.21 -31.86 -31.06
CA ASP A 320 -4.71 -32.57 -32.24
C ASP A 320 -3.20 -32.82 -32.08
N ALA A 321 -2.80 -34.09 -32.10
CA ALA A 321 -1.40 -34.48 -32.02
C ALA A 321 -0.58 -34.01 -33.22
N ALA A 322 -1.21 -33.75 -34.37
CA ALA A 322 -0.55 -33.23 -35.56
C ALA A 322 -0.13 -31.75 -35.40
N GLU A 323 -0.81 -30.98 -34.55
CA GLU A 323 -0.49 -29.56 -34.29
C GLU A 323 0.69 -29.39 -33.32
N VAL A 324 1.04 -30.43 -32.55
CA VAL A 324 2.12 -30.43 -31.56
C VAL A 324 3.19 -31.50 -31.83
N PRO A 325 3.84 -31.52 -33.00
CA PRO A 325 4.71 -32.63 -33.42
C PRO A 325 5.97 -32.79 -32.56
N HIS A 326 6.29 -31.81 -31.70
CA HIS A 326 7.50 -31.82 -30.87
C HIS A 326 7.25 -32.07 -29.38
N ALA A 327 6.03 -32.47 -29.00
CA ALA A 327 5.71 -32.92 -27.65
C ALA A 327 4.64 -34.02 -27.67
N GLN A 328 4.72 -34.96 -26.73
CA GLN A 328 3.71 -36.00 -26.54
C GLN A 328 3.12 -35.92 -25.13
N SER A 329 1.94 -36.53 -24.93
CA SER A 329 1.38 -36.66 -23.58
C SER A 329 2.38 -37.40 -22.69
N GLY A 330 2.67 -36.82 -21.52
CA GLY A 330 3.73 -37.24 -20.62
C GLY A 330 4.98 -36.35 -20.66
N ASP A 331 5.18 -35.54 -21.72
CA ASP A 331 6.35 -34.66 -21.81
C ASP A 331 6.25 -33.47 -20.87
N VAL A 332 7.39 -33.07 -20.30
CA VAL A 332 7.53 -31.84 -19.52
C VAL A 332 7.80 -30.68 -20.48
N ILE A 333 6.82 -29.79 -20.63
CA ILE A 333 6.92 -28.62 -21.52
C ILE A 333 7.07 -27.31 -20.76
N VAL A 334 6.84 -27.32 -19.44
CA VAL A 334 7.18 -26.20 -18.55
C VAL A 334 8.21 -26.69 -17.55
N ILE A 335 9.39 -26.07 -17.56
CA ILE A 335 10.61 -26.64 -16.97
C ILE A 335 11.17 -25.68 -15.93
N ASP A 336 11.47 -26.24 -14.75
CA ASP A 336 12.21 -25.60 -13.66
C ASP A 336 11.60 -24.26 -13.21
N LEU A 337 10.29 -24.21 -12.99
CA LEU A 337 9.65 -23.00 -12.47
C LEU A 337 10.05 -22.77 -11.02
N HIS A 338 10.75 -21.67 -10.78
CA HIS A 338 11.00 -21.12 -9.47
C HIS A 338 9.91 -20.11 -9.11
N GLY A 339 9.22 -20.32 -7.98
CA GLY A 339 8.12 -19.47 -7.53
C GLY A 339 8.54 -18.38 -6.56
N ASP A 340 7.98 -17.19 -6.74
CA ASP A 340 7.98 -16.07 -5.79
C ASP A 340 6.56 -15.47 -5.72
N GLY A 341 5.83 -15.77 -4.66
CA GLY A 341 4.41 -15.42 -4.52
C GLY A 341 3.53 -16.03 -5.62
N ASN A 342 2.90 -15.17 -6.43
CA ASN A 342 1.98 -15.56 -7.52
C ASN A 342 2.67 -15.57 -8.90
N VAL A 343 4.00 -15.48 -8.93
CA VAL A 343 4.80 -15.46 -10.16
C VAL A 343 5.80 -16.60 -10.13
N TRP A 344 5.88 -17.34 -11.23
CA TRP A 344 6.86 -18.39 -11.42
C TRP A 344 7.69 -18.11 -12.66
N SER A 345 9.00 -18.28 -12.59
CA SER A 345 9.91 -18.07 -13.73
C SER A 345 10.71 -19.32 -14.02
N GLY A 346 10.93 -19.62 -15.31
CA GLY A 346 11.66 -20.80 -15.75
C GLY A 346 11.77 -20.86 -17.27
N ARG A 347 11.58 -22.04 -17.85
CA ARG A 347 11.68 -22.26 -19.30
C ARG A 347 10.43 -22.95 -19.84
N LEU A 348 10.07 -22.63 -21.07
CA LEU A 348 8.94 -23.23 -21.78
C LEU A 348 9.45 -23.86 -23.07
N LYS A 349 9.08 -25.11 -23.31
CA LYS A 349 9.22 -25.76 -24.61
C LYS A 349 7.92 -25.51 -25.38
N ASN A 350 8.01 -24.86 -26.54
CA ASN A 350 6.85 -24.75 -27.42
C ASN A 350 6.64 -26.11 -28.12
N PRO A 351 5.48 -26.75 -27.97
CA PRO A 351 5.21 -28.07 -28.52
C PRO A 351 5.00 -28.07 -30.05
N GLU A 352 4.69 -26.92 -30.66
CA GLU A 352 4.47 -26.76 -32.11
C GLU A 352 5.76 -26.67 -32.91
N ASN A 353 6.82 -26.07 -32.33
CA ASN A 353 8.11 -25.85 -33.02
C ASN A 353 9.34 -26.39 -32.29
N GLY A 354 9.16 -26.99 -31.11
CA GLY A 354 10.21 -27.60 -30.30
C GLY A 354 11.19 -26.62 -29.65
N ARG A 355 11.06 -25.30 -29.89
CA ARG A 355 12.00 -24.30 -29.37
C ARG A 355 11.78 -24.03 -27.88
N MET A 356 12.87 -23.65 -27.23
CA MET A 356 12.90 -23.26 -25.82
C MET A 356 12.82 -21.75 -25.68
N TYR A 357 11.94 -21.29 -24.79
CA TYR A 357 11.71 -19.88 -24.48
C TYR A 357 11.92 -19.62 -23.00
N ARG A 358 12.31 -18.39 -22.66
CA ARG A 358 12.25 -17.95 -21.27
C ARG A 358 10.79 -17.78 -20.89
N GLY A 359 10.38 -18.43 -19.80
CA GLY A 359 8.99 -18.54 -19.39
C GLY A 359 8.69 -17.85 -18.09
N SER A 360 7.51 -17.26 -17.98
CA SER A 360 6.93 -16.92 -16.69
C SER A 360 5.45 -17.30 -16.62
N VAL A 361 5.00 -17.80 -15.49
CA VAL A 361 3.59 -18.01 -15.17
C VAL A 361 3.18 -16.99 -14.11
N VAL A 362 2.06 -16.31 -14.31
CA VAL A 362 1.47 -15.41 -13.32
C VAL A 362 0.07 -15.88 -12.98
N GLN A 363 -0.20 -16.20 -11.71
CA GLN A 363 -1.56 -16.52 -11.27
C GLN A 363 -2.37 -15.23 -11.14
N ARG A 364 -3.46 -15.13 -11.92
CA ARG A 364 -4.37 -13.96 -11.93
C ARG A 364 -5.56 -14.17 -11.00
N SER A 365 -6.04 -15.40 -10.90
CA SER A 365 -7.10 -15.83 -9.99
C SER A 365 -6.87 -17.30 -9.62
N PRO A 366 -7.64 -17.87 -8.66
CA PRO A 366 -7.55 -19.30 -8.34
C PRO A 366 -7.75 -20.23 -9.55
N ASP A 367 -8.45 -19.75 -10.58
CA ASP A 367 -8.84 -20.55 -11.75
C ASP A 367 -8.18 -20.08 -13.07
N THR A 368 -7.31 -19.07 -13.04
CA THR A 368 -6.73 -18.48 -14.26
C THR A 368 -5.27 -18.09 -14.07
N ILE A 369 -4.44 -18.50 -15.03
CA ILE A 369 -3.02 -18.16 -15.09
C ILE A 369 -2.70 -17.48 -16.42
N VAL A 370 -1.64 -16.68 -16.42
CA VAL A 370 -1.07 -16.08 -17.63
C VAL A 370 0.30 -16.69 -17.86
N LEU A 371 0.43 -17.43 -18.95
CA LEU A 371 1.69 -18.00 -19.41
C LEU A 371 2.35 -17.05 -20.39
N ARG A 372 3.58 -16.60 -20.12
CA ARG A 372 4.35 -15.70 -20.97
C ARG A 372 5.64 -16.38 -21.42
N GLY A 373 5.88 -16.42 -22.73
CA GLY A 373 7.10 -16.92 -23.35
C GLY A 373 7.86 -15.80 -24.07
N CYS A 374 9.17 -15.71 -23.87
CA CYS A 374 10.02 -14.69 -24.48
C CYS A 374 11.17 -15.32 -25.29
N ALA A 375 11.41 -14.76 -26.48
CA ALA A 375 12.59 -14.99 -27.30
C ALA A 375 13.39 -13.68 -27.41
N GLY A 376 14.46 -13.56 -26.63
CA GLY A 376 15.19 -12.30 -26.50
C GLY A 376 14.30 -11.20 -25.90
N PRO A 377 14.19 -10.01 -26.53
CA PRO A 377 13.36 -8.91 -26.03
C PRO A 377 11.85 -9.06 -26.34
N PHE A 378 11.48 -9.97 -27.23
CA PHE A 378 10.10 -10.16 -27.67
C PHE A 378 9.40 -11.21 -26.82
N CYS A 379 8.21 -10.88 -26.30
CA CYS A 379 7.44 -11.77 -25.45
C CYS A 379 5.98 -11.83 -25.90
N THR A 380 5.39 -13.02 -25.81
CA THR A 380 3.97 -13.26 -26.05
C THR A 380 3.36 -13.88 -24.80
N SER A 381 2.13 -13.50 -24.48
CA SER A 381 1.38 -14.01 -23.33
C SER A 381 0.11 -14.72 -23.79
N GLN A 382 -0.28 -15.76 -23.06
CA GLN A 382 -1.52 -16.50 -23.24
C GLN A 382 -2.23 -16.63 -21.89
N ILE A 383 -3.55 -16.56 -21.90
CA ILE A 383 -4.39 -16.78 -20.71
C ILE A 383 -4.84 -18.23 -20.72
N TRP A 384 -4.61 -18.94 -19.63
CA TRP A 384 -4.95 -20.35 -19.47
C TRP A 384 -5.92 -20.50 -18.31
N HIS A 385 -6.89 -21.40 -18.47
CA HIS A 385 -7.95 -21.62 -17.49
C HIS A 385 -7.80 -22.98 -16.83
N SER A 386 -8.11 -23.04 -15.54
CA SER A 386 -8.14 -24.29 -14.78
C SER A 386 -9.19 -25.24 -15.36
N VAL A 387 -8.78 -26.49 -15.62
CA VAL A 387 -9.69 -27.54 -16.10
C VAL A 387 -10.83 -27.77 -15.11
N ARG A 388 -10.56 -27.61 -13.81
CA ARG A 388 -11.60 -27.71 -12.76
C ARG A 388 -12.65 -26.62 -12.92
N ALA A 389 -12.24 -25.40 -13.24
CA ALA A 389 -13.15 -24.28 -13.44
C ALA A 389 -14.00 -24.46 -14.70
N LEU A 390 -13.36 -24.89 -15.79
CA LEU A 390 -14.03 -25.19 -17.05
C LEU A 390 -15.07 -26.31 -16.88
N ARG A 391 -14.74 -27.38 -16.14
CA ARG A 391 -15.67 -28.45 -15.82
C ARG A 391 -16.88 -27.96 -15.01
N ARG A 392 -16.65 -27.16 -13.96
CA ARG A 392 -17.75 -26.57 -13.16
C ARG A 392 -18.67 -25.69 -14.01
N ALA A 393 -18.10 -24.91 -14.94
CA ALA A 393 -18.87 -24.05 -15.83
C ALA A 393 -19.75 -24.87 -16.78
N LEU A 394 -19.22 -25.96 -17.34
CA LEU A 394 -19.98 -26.90 -18.18
C LEU A 394 -21.12 -27.58 -17.40
N GLU A 395 -20.82 -28.10 -16.20
CA GLU A 395 -21.80 -28.76 -15.32
C GLU A 395 -22.90 -27.80 -14.82
N SER A 396 -22.65 -26.48 -14.82
CA SER A 396 -23.65 -25.46 -14.44
C SER A 396 -24.48 -24.92 -15.60
N ALA A 397 -24.12 -25.29 -16.84
CA ALA A 397 -24.82 -24.88 -18.06
C ALA A 397 -25.82 -25.94 -18.57
N GLU A 398 -25.75 -27.15 -18.00
CA GLU A 398 -26.78 -28.20 -18.06
C GLU A 398 -27.81 -28.00 -16.94
#